data_AF-A0AAD7DNI6-F1
#
_entry.id   AF-A0AAD7DNI6-F1
#
_cell.length_a   1.000
_cell.length_b   1.000
_cell.length_c   1.000
_cell.angle_alpha   90.00
_cell.angle_beta   90.00
_cell.angle_gamma   90.00
#
_symmetry.space_group_name_H-M   'P 1'
#
loop_
_entity.id
_entity.type
_entity.pdbx_description
1 polymer ?
#
loop_
_entity_poly.entity_id
_entity_poly.type
_entity_poly.pdbx_seq_one_letter_code
_entity_poly.pdbx_strand_id
1 'polypeptide(L)'
;MAKKQGARKKVARKWKCIEKKDRRNLKMWAEGAREDVLKPHIPAYTDALQRGWRAERDYLTLVCNEFHARIPWCLGDHEEPKLPLPEYDQYAQVVEEELDKEELANKRLKIETMNARIGRWLKYRARRLIKPLKMDSARDPWAIYLAKLAGINAPPKARQAFQQFMHESYESEIAPVVQARWKASEQSSGELSSKKGPDAPFRAKVARELFAELPEGHQDGLHQRAKDAAQTARDEYTNAMKRGHSNCIDALGPFVSTFLHGISDYTGLQSFAVFGGPMPEYGREIRTLHVAHGFNRSAVPCSFPQWAKTRFSHDVLDFMKDYLRTAYTPSECTEAALAVPDGPDALAGAKYTLPPDLGFSNGDDDDDKSSGSDDASGSDGDTSESEMESGMEDVLGEKKKKRKAAEKDKGGRKSSANGKANGKETANTVGKKRKRPS
;
A
#
# COMPACT_ATOMS: atom_id res chain seq x y z
N MET A 1 -45.47 32.62 2.36
CA MET A 1 -45.50 31.31 3.06
C MET A 1 -44.15 31.06 3.73
N ALA A 2 -44.06 31.26 5.05
CA ALA A 2 -42.80 31.15 5.80
C ALA A 2 -42.51 29.69 6.21
N LYS A 3 -41.41 29.11 5.70
CA LYS A 3 -40.95 27.77 6.09
C LYS A 3 -40.24 27.84 7.45
N LYS A 4 -40.95 27.46 8.52
CA LYS A 4 -40.36 27.22 9.85
C LYS A 4 -39.35 26.06 9.76
N GLN A 5 -38.06 26.38 9.80
CA GLN A 5 -37.00 25.39 9.99
C GLN A 5 -36.99 24.95 11.46
N GLY A 6 -37.67 23.83 11.75
CA GLY A 6 -37.62 23.20 13.07
C GLY A 6 -36.29 22.47 13.27
N ALA A 7 -35.38 23.05 14.05
CA ALA A 7 -34.16 22.39 14.49
C ALA A 7 -34.51 21.14 15.31
N ARG A 8 -34.30 19.95 14.75
CA ARG A 8 -34.45 18.67 15.46
C ARG A 8 -33.38 18.58 16.54
N LYS A 9 -33.75 18.82 17.80
CA LYS A 9 -32.91 18.52 18.97
C LYS A 9 -32.51 17.04 18.93
N LYS A 10 -31.21 16.77 18.72
CA LYS A 10 -30.64 15.42 18.84
C LYS A 10 -30.63 15.05 20.32
N VAL A 11 -31.61 14.27 20.77
CA VAL A 11 -31.58 13.69 22.12
C VAL A 11 -30.44 12.69 22.16
N ALA A 12 -29.39 12.98 22.91
CA ALA A 12 -28.29 12.06 23.16
C ALA A 12 -28.86 10.84 23.88
N ARG A 13 -28.86 9.67 23.22
CA ARG A 13 -29.25 8.43 23.86
C ARG A 13 -28.17 8.06 24.88
N LYS A 14 -28.53 8.12 26.17
CA LYS A 14 -27.67 7.64 27.26
C LYS A 14 -27.65 6.11 27.19
N TRP A 15 -26.55 5.55 26.69
CA TRP A 15 -26.35 4.10 26.66
C TRP A 15 -26.17 3.61 28.10
N LYS A 16 -27.12 2.80 28.61
CA LYS A 16 -26.94 2.11 29.88
C LYS A 16 -25.94 0.98 29.66
N CYS A 17 -24.86 0.96 30.44
CA CYS A 17 -23.93 -0.16 30.44
C CYS A 17 -24.70 -1.40 30.94
N ILE A 18 -24.75 -2.45 30.12
CA ILE A 18 -25.37 -3.73 30.50
C ILE A 18 -24.43 -4.42 31.49
N GLU A 19 -24.96 -4.91 32.61
CA GLU A 19 -24.17 -5.65 33.60
C GLU A 19 -23.53 -6.88 32.96
N LYS A 20 -22.34 -7.27 33.42
CA LYS A 20 -21.55 -8.33 32.80
C LYS A 20 -22.30 -9.67 32.72
N LYS A 21 -23.15 -9.96 33.71
CA LYS A 21 -24.00 -11.16 33.79
C LYS A 21 -25.08 -11.21 32.70
N ASP A 22 -25.58 -10.05 32.26
CA ASP A 22 -26.66 -9.94 31.28
C ASP A 22 -26.18 -9.86 29.83
N ARG A 23 -24.86 -9.79 29.62
CA ARG A 23 -24.27 -9.71 28.29
C ARG A 23 -24.33 -11.08 27.62
N ARG A 24 -25.42 -11.31 26.86
CA ARG A 24 -25.56 -12.47 25.98
C ARG A 24 -24.52 -12.50 24.86
N ASN A 25 -23.90 -11.37 24.54
CA ASN A 25 -22.82 -11.31 23.57
C ASN A 25 -21.47 -11.54 24.27
N LEU A 26 -20.62 -12.37 23.68
CA LEU A 26 -19.21 -12.57 24.09
C LEU A 26 -18.34 -11.32 23.88
N LYS A 27 -18.96 -10.15 23.69
CA LYS A 27 -18.29 -8.88 23.52
C LYS A 27 -17.88 -8.41 24.91
N MET A 28 -16.60 -8.06 25.07
CA MET A 28 -16.01 -7.64 26.34
C MET A 28 -15.78 -8.76 27.37
N TRP A 29 -15.67 -10.02 26.95
CA TRP A 29 -15.34 -11.15 27.85
C TRP A 29 -14.02 -10.93 28.62
N ALA A 30 -13.08 -10.19 28.03
CA ALA A 30 -11.79 -9.90 28.63
C ALA A 30 -11.81 -8.73 29.63
N GLU A 31 -12.90 -7.98 29.81
CA GLU A 31 -12.92 -6.88 30.81
C GLU A 31 -12.55 -7.38 32.21
N GLY A 32 -11.89 -6.52 32.99
CA GLY A 32 -11.48 -6.80 34.37
C GLY A 32 -10.08 -7.42 34.45
N ALA A 33 -9.89 -8.37 35.37
CA ALA A 33 -8.58 -8.98 35.64
C ALA A 33 -8.01 -9.72 34.41
N ARG A 34 -8.88 -10.22 33.52
CA ARG A 34 -8.47 -10.84 32.24
C ARG A 34 -7.77 -9.84 31.32
N GLU A 35 -8.23 -8.59 31.26
CA GLU A 35 -7.64 -7.55 30.43
C GLU A 35 -6.32 -7.09 31.06
N ASP A 36 -6.25 -7.04 32.39
CA ASP A 36 -5.01 -6.70 33.10
C ASP A 36 -3.89 -7.71 32.81
N VAL A 37 -4.22 -9.00 32.67
CA VAL A 37 -3.26 -10.03 32.22
C VAL A 37 -2.89 -9.83 30.75
N LEU A 38 -3.85 -9.58 29.86
CA LEU A 38 -3.59 -9.57 28.41
C LEU A 38 -3.00 -8.26 27.88
N LYS A 39 -3.28 -7.13 28.52
CA LYS A 39 -2.93 -5.77 28.03
C LYS A 39 -1.42 -5.53 27.96
N PRO A 40 -0.58 -5.95 28.92
CA PRO A 40 0.88 -5.83 28.84
C PRO A 40 1.49 -6.54 27.62
N HIS A 41 0.85 -7.60 27.13
CA HIS A 41 1.33 -8.36 25.96
C HIS A 41 1.04 -7.69 24.61
N ILE A 42 0.24 -6.63 24.56
CA ILE A 42 -0.15 -6.02 23.28
C ILE A 42 1.09 -5.52 22.48
N PRO A 43 2.06 -4.78 23.05
CA PRO A 43 3.22 -4.30 22.30
C PRO A 43 4.11 -5.43 21.78
N ALA A 44 4.43 -6.43 22.61
CA ALA A 44 5.27 -7.55 22.21
C ALA A 44 4.57 -8.49 21.21
N TYR A 45 3.25 -8.70 21.34
CA TYR A 45 2.48 -9.40 20.32
C TYR A 45 2.44 -8.62 18.99
N THR A 46 2.40 -7.29 19.04
CA THR A 46 2.45 -6.40 17.87
C THR A 46 3.78 -6.56 17.12
N ASP A 47 4.89 -6.58 17.85
CA ASP A 47 6.23 -6.83 17.29
C ASP A 47 6.36 -8.26 16.73
N ALA A 48 5.88 -9.28 17.47
CA ALA A 48 5.81 -10.66 16.96
C ALA A 48 4.99 -10.77 15.66
N LEU A 49 3.89 -10.02 15.56
CA LEU A 49 3.07 -9.94 14.34
C LEU A 49 3.83 -9.33 13.16
N GLN A 50 4.71 -8.35 13.41
CA GLN A 50 5.56 -7.73 12.38
C GLN A 50 6.68 -8.67 11.92
N ARG A 51 7.21 -9.52 12.81
CA ARG A 51 8.24 -10.52 12.49
C ARG A 51 7.71 -11.72 11.70
N GLY A 52 6.40 -11.93 11.68
CA GLY A 52 5.72 -12.94 10.85
C GLY A 52 5.00 -14.03 11.64
N TRP A 53 4.37 -14.95 10.91
CA TRP A 53 3.38 -15.88 11.48
C TRP A 53 3.95 -16.88 12.51
N ARG A 54 5.22 -17.29 12.38
CA ARG A 54 5.86 -18.21 13.35
C ARG A 54 6.07 -17.50 14.69
N ALA A 55 6.66 -16.31 14.67
CA ALA A 55 6.82 -15.48 15.86
C ALA A 55 5.47 -15.12 16.50
N GLU A 56 4.45 -14.76 15.69
CA GLU A 56 3.07 -14.55 16.17
C GLU A 56 2.55 -15.77 16.95
N ARG A 57 2.70 -16.97 16.38
CA ARG A 57 2.19 -18.22 16.96
C ARG A 57 2.94 -18.60 18.24
N ASP A 58 4.26 -18.51 18.22
CA ASP A 58 5.10 -18.88 19.36
C ASP A 58 4.84 -17.91 20.53
N TYR A 59 4.74 -16.61 20.26
CA TYR A 59 4.38 -15.62 21.27
C TYR A 59 2.94 -15.81 21.78
N LEU A 60 1.98 -16.11 20.91
CA LEU A 60 0.60 -16.39 21.33
C LEU A 60 0.52 -17.61 22.26
N THR A 61 1.34 -18.63 22.02
CA THR A 61 1.44 -19.81 22.88
C THR A 61 1.90 -19.43 24.29
N LEU A 62 2.93 -18.58 24.40
CA LEU A 62 3.39 -18.05 25.69
C LEU A 62 2.27 -17.32 26.44
N VAL A 63 1.55 -16.42 25.76
CA VAL A 63 0.45 -15.66 26.39
C VAL A 63 -0.71 -16.56 26.81
N CYS A 64 -1.02 -17.60 26.03
CA CYS A 64 -2.07 -18.55 26.40
C CYS A 64 -1.65 -19.38 27.62
N ASN A 65 -0.39 -19.81 27.70
CA ASN A 65 0.13 -20.55 28.86
C ASN A 65 0.08 -19.69 30.13
N GLU A 66 0.52 -18.43 30.04
CA GLU A 66 0.43 -17.46 31.14
C GLU A 66 -1.02 -17.22 31.57
N PHE A 67 -1.93 -17.04 30.61
CA PHE A 67 -3.34 -16.83 30.89
C PHE A 67 -3.96 -18.02 31.65
N HIS A 68 -3.73 -19.25 31.19
CA HIS A 68 -4.28 -20.46 31.83
C HIS A 68 -3.59 -20.84 33.14
N ALA A 69 -2.36 -20.37 33.39
CA ALA A 69 -1.71 -20.50 34.69
C ALA A 69 -2.33 -19.57 35.75
N ARG A 70 -2.75 -18.37 35.34
CA ARG A 70 -3.34 -17.37 36.26
C ARG A 70 -4.85 -17.54 36.45
N ILE A 71 -5.57 -18.01 35.42
CA ILE A 71 -7.03 -18.06 35.40
C ILE A 71 -7.50 -19.50 35.14
N PRO A 72 -8.20 -20.14 36.11
CA PRO A 72 -8.66 -21.51 35.94
C PRO A 72 -9.60 -21.68 34.74
N TRP A 73 -9.39 -22.74 33.96
CA TRP A 73 -10.19 -23.05 32.76
C TRP A 73 -11.67 -23.33 33.07
N CYS A 74 -11.99 -23.69 34.31
CA CYS A 74 -13.35 -23.95 34.77
C CYS A 74 -14.15 -22.66 35.02
N LEU A 75 -13.49 -21.52 35.21
CA LEU A 75 -14.10 -20.24 35.55
C LEU A 75 -14.94 -19.69 34.39
N GLY A 76 -16.20 -19.33 34.65
CA GLY A 76 -17.08 -18.77 33.62
C GLY A 76 -16.63 -17.39 33.14
N ASP A 77 -16.95 -17.03 31.88
CA ASP A 77 -16.59 -15.73 31.29
C ASP A 77 -17.14 -14.51 32.08
N HIS A 78 -18.25 -14.72 32.81
CA HIS A 78 -18.94 -13.70 33.60
C HIS A 78 -18.40 -13.58 35.03
N GLU A 79 -17.61 -14.54 35.49
CA GLU A 79 -17.03 -14.57 36.83
C GLU A 79 -15.62 -13.99 36.77
N GLU A 80 -15.29 -13.10 37.70
CA GLU A 80 -13.93 -12.57 37.83
C GLU A 80 -13.06 -13.53 38.65
N PRO A 81 -11.79 -13.74 38.25
CA PRO A 81 -10.86 -14.51 39.07
C PRO A 81 -10.61 -13.77 40.39
N LYS A 82 -10.38 -14.53 41.46
CA LYS A 82 -10.07 -13.96 42.77
C LYS A 82 -8.69 -13.30 42.71
N LEU A 83 -8.61 -12.06 43.20
CA LEU A 83 -7.36 -11.32 43.32
C LEU A 83 -6.74 -11.56 44.71
N PRO A 84 -5.40 -11.57 44.86
CA PRO A 84 -4.40 -11.44 43.79
C PRO A 84 -4.31 -12.69 42.90
N LEU A 85 -3.95 -12.51 41.63
CA LEU A 85 -3.69 -13.63 40.72
C LEU A 85 -2.40 -14.35 41.13
N PRO A 86 -2.30 -15.68 40.92
CA PRO A 86 -1.04 -16.40 41.10
C PRO A 86 0.08 -15.79 40.26
N GLU A 87 1.30 -15.83 40.79
CA GLU A 87 2.49 -15.46 40.03
C GLU A 87 2.73 -16.49 38.92
N TYR A 88 3.03 -16.01 37.71
CA TYR A 88 3.30 -16.89 36.58
C TYR A 88 4.79 -17.24 36.55
N ASP A 89 5.09 -18.54 36.69
CA ASP A 89 6.41 -19.09 36.45
C ASP A 89 6.42 -19.88 35.13
N GLN A 90 7.23 -19.42 34.18
CA GLN A 90 7.39 -20.04 32.86
C GLN A 90 8.04 -21.43 32.91
N TYR A 91 8.77 -21.75 33.99
CA TYR A 91 9.45 -23.02 34.18
C TYR A 91 8.70 -23.98 35.10
N ALA A 92 7.55 -23.56 35.63
CA ALA A 92 6.72 -24.42 36.46
C ALA A 92 6.29 -25.66 35.66
N GLN A 93 6.45 -26.83 36.28
CA GLN A 93 5.97 -28.08 35.70
C GLN A 93 4.44 -28.05 35.67
N VAL A 94 3.86 -28.39 34.51
CA VAL A 94 2.41 -28.51 34.38
C VAL A 94 1.99 -29.72 35.20
N VAL A 95 1.34 -29.47 36.34
CA VAL A 95 0.75 -30.53 37.16
C VAL A 95 -0.39 -31.16 36.37
N GLU A 96 -0.24 -32.44 36.03
CA GLU A 96 -1.30 -33.19 35.37
C GLU A 96 -2.43 -33.43 36.37
N GLU A 97 -3.55 -32.74 36.16
CA GLU A 97 -4.78 -32.97 36.91
C GLU A 97 -5.37 -34.34 36.53
N GLU A 98 -5.61 -35.21 37.52
CA GLU A 98 -6.32 -36.48 37.34
C GLU A 98 -7.82 -36.21 37.07
N LEU A 99 -8.14 -35.91 35.82
CA LEU A 99 -9.50 -35.66 35.33
C LEU A 99 -10.06 -36.90 34.64
N ASP A 100 -11.37 -37.09 34.73
CA ASP A 100 -12.04 -38.11 33.94
C ASP A 100 -11.90 -37.83 32.43
N LYS A 101 -12.03 -38.87 31.59
CA LYS A 101 -11.90 -38.75 30.13
C LYS A 101 -12.86 -37.73 29.54
N GLU A 102 -14.08 -37.63 30.06
CA GLU A 102 -15.07 -36.65 29.61
C GLU A 102 -14.65 -35.22 29.99
N GLU A 103 -14.13 -35.04 31.20
CA GLU A 103 -13.66 -33.74 31.69
C GLU A 103 -12.40 -33.28 30.94
N LEU A 104 -11.49 -34.19 30.60
CA LEU A 104 -10.33 -33.89 29.76
C LEU A 104 -10.74 -33.38 28.38
N ALA A 105 -11.76 -33.99 27.76
CA ALA A 105 -12.28 -33.53 26.48
C ALA A 105 -12.89 -32.12 26.60
N ASN A 106 -13.66 -31.88 27.67
CA ASN A 106 -14.24 -30.56 27.95
C ASN A 106 -13.17 -29.50 28.23
N LYS A 107 -12.12 -29.83 28.99
CA LYS A 107 -10.97 -28.97 29.27
C LYS A 107 -10.27 -28.58 27.97
N ARG A 108 -9.97 -29.55 27.11
CA ARG A 108 -9.36 -29.30 25.79
C ARG A 108 -10.20 -28.35 24.93
N LEU A 109 -11.50 -28.60 24.83
CA LEU A 109 -12.42 -27.76 24.03
C LEU A 109 -12.52 -26.33 24.57
N LYS A 110 -12.60 -26.17 25.90
CA LYS A 110 -12.63 -24.85 26.55
C LYS A 110 -11.33 -24.08 26.36
N ILE A 111 -10.18 -24.73 26.56
CA ILE A 111 -8.85 -24.14 26.35
C ILE A 111 -8.68 -23.71 24.90
N GLU A 112 -9.02 -24.56 23.93
CA GLU A 112 -8.95 -24.24 22.50
C GLU A 112 -9.83 -23.04 22.15
N THR A 113 -11.08 -23.04 22.64
CA THR A 113 -12.01 -21.92 22.45
C THR A 113 -11.48 -20.62 23.03
N MET A 114 -10.88 -20.68 24.23
CA MET A 114 -10.30 -19.52 24.92
C MET A 114 -9.05 -19.02 24.19
N ASN A 115 -8.13 -19.89 23.77
CA ASN A 115 -6.94 -19.53 23.00
C ASN A 115 -7.32 -18.79 21.71
N ALA A 116 -8.33 -19.27 21.00
CA ALA A 116 -8.86 -18.60 19.82
C ALA A 116 -9.44 -17.20 20.15
N ARG A 117 -10.06 -17.02 21.32
CA ARG A 117 -10.57 -15.72 21.78
C ARG A 117 -9.44 -14.77 22.17
N ILE A 118 -8.43 -15.23 22.90
CA ILE A 118 -7.22 -14.47 23.25
C ILE A 118 -6.53 -13.98 21.98
N GLY A 119 -6.28 -14.88 21.02
CA GLY A 119 -5.67 -14.54 19.74
C GLY A 119 -6.47 -13.48 18.97
N ARG A 120 -7.80 -13.63 18.86
CA ARG A 120 -8.66 -12.60 18.24
C ARG A 120 -8.62 -11.26 18.98
N TRP A 121 -8.60 -11.29 20.32
CA TRP A 121 -8.55 -10.09 21.14
C TRP A 121 -7.25 -9.31 20.96
N LEU A 122 -6.10 -10.00 21.05
CA LEU A 122 -4.77 -9.42 20.83
C LEU A 122 -4.64 -8.88 19.41
N LYS A 123 -5.03 -9.66 18.40
CA LYS A 123 -5.00 -9.25 16.99
C LYS A 123 -5.85 -8.02 16.72
N TYR A 124 -7.03 -7.92 17.33
CA TYR A 124 -7.86 -6.73 17.21
C TYR A 124 -7.19 -5.49 17.83
N ARG A 125 -6.62 -5.61 19.03
CA ARG A 125 -5.92 -4.51 19.72
C ARG A 125 -4.64 -4.10 18.99
N ALA A 126 -3.82 -5.05 18.56
CA ALA A 126 -2.61 -4.81 17.78
C ALA A 126 -2.92 -4.07 16.47
N ARG A 127 -3.96 -4.48 15.73
CA ARG A 127 -4.43 -3.76 14.52
C ARG A 127 -5.00 -2.37 14.78
N ARG A 128 -5.33 -2.02 16.02
CA ARG A 128 -5.71 -0.65 16.38
C ARG A 128 -4.51 0.23 16.69
N LEU A 129 -3.42 -0.36 17.17
CA LEU A 129 -2.13 0.32 17.38
C LEU A 129 -1.38 0.48 16.06
N ILE A 130 -1.24 -0.61 15.31
CA ILE A 130 -0.82 -0.61 13.91
C ILE A 130 -2.04 -0.11 13.13
N LYS A 131 -2.27 1.20 13.09
CA LYS A 131 -3.18 1.75 12.08
C LYS A 131 -2.52 1.38 10.75
N PRO A 132 -3.06 0.42 9.97
CA PRO A 132 -2.56 0.26 8.62
C PRO A 132 -2.70 1.65 8.00
N LEU A 133 -1.62 2.16 7.42
CA LEU A 133 -1.69 3.29 6.51
C LEU A 133 -2.58 2.82 5.36
N LYS A 134 -3.90 2.82 5.56
CA LYS A 134 -4.92 2.70 4.52
C LYS A 134 -4.93 4.05 3.82
N MET A 135 -3.79 4.37 3.23
CA MET A 135 -3.72 5.37 2.21
C MET A 135 -4.30 4.70 0.96
N ASP A 136 -5.19 5.38 0.26
CA ASP A 136 -5.48 4.99 -1.12
C ASP A 136 -4.15 4.80 -1.83
N SER A 137 -3.97 3.79 -2.68
CA SER A 137 -2.72 3.63 -3.43
C SER A 137 -2.37 4.88 -4.26
N ALA A 138 -3.37 5.71 -4.59
CA ALA A 138 -3.18 7.02 -5.23
C ALA A 138 -2.65 8.12 -4.28
N ARG A 139 -2.72 7.91 -2.97
CA ARG A 139 -2.27 8.83 -1.91
C ARG A 139 -1.17 8.25 -1.03
N ASP A 140 -0.93 6.94 -1.11
CA ASP A 140 0.12 6.28 -0.38
C ASP A 140 1.47 6.77 -0.93
N PRO A 141 2.27 7.49 -0.13
CA PRO A 141 3.56 7.98 -0.58
C PRO A 141 4.44 6.84 -1.09
N TRP A 142 4.29 5.63 -0.54
CA TRP A 142 5.01 4.45 -1.00
C TRP A 142 4.56 4.00 -2.38
N ALA A 143 3.27 3.92 -2.64
CA ALA A 143 2.77 3.55 -3.97
C ALA A 143 3.10 4.60 -5.03
N ILE A 144 3.07 5.89 -4.68
CA ILE A 144 3.52 6.97 -5.57
C ILE A 144 5.02 6.85 -5.83
N TYR A 145 5.81 6.56 -4.80
CA TYR A 145 7.24 6.38 -4.94
C TYR A 145 7.56 5.17 -5.83
N LEU A 146 6.91 4.02 -5.60
CA LEU A 146 7.03 2.83 -6.45
C LEU A 146 6.61 3.10 -7.90
N ALA A 147 5.52 3.85 -8.14
CA ALA A 147 5.11 4.23 -9.48
C ALA A 147 6.18 5.09 -10.17
N LYS A 148 6.79 6.05 -9.45
CA LYS A 148 7.90 6.86 -9.97
C LYS A 148 9.11 6.01 -10.35
N LEU A 149 9.43 4.98 -9.58
CA LEU A 149 10.53 4.06 -9.93
C LEU A 149 10.25 3.33 -11.23
N ALA A 150 9.01 2.89 -11.42
CA ALA A 150 8.60 2.26 -12.66
C ALA A 150 8.68 3.23 -13.88
N GLY A 151 9.07 4.49 -13.66
CA GLY A 151 9.00 5.58 -14.65
C GLY A 151 7.57 6.05 -14.90
N ILE A 152 6.61 5.61 -14.08
CA ILE A 152 5.19 5.85 -14.28
C ILE A 152 4.77 7.05 -13.43
N ASN A 153 4.59 8.19 -14.09
CA ASN A 153 4.06 9.38 -13.45
C ASN A 153 2.57 9.23 -13.18
N ALA A 154 2.10 9.72 -12.03
CA ALA A 154 0.67 9.74 -11.71
C ALA A 154 -0.10 10.47 -12.82
N PRO A 155 -1.28 9.95 -13.22
CA PRO A 155 -2.03 10.58 -14.30
C PRO A 155 -2.46 11.99 -13.86
N PRO A 156 -2.41 12.98 -14.77
CA PRO A 156 -2.86 14.32 -14.45
C PRO A 156 -4.31 14.31 -13.98
N LYS A 157 -4.65 15.18 -13.03
CA LYS A 157 -6.04 15.37 -12.61
C LYS A 157 -6.86 15.87 -13.80
N ALA A 158 -8.15 15.51 -13.82
CA ALA A 158 -9.08 16.04 -14.82
C ALA A 158 -9.06 17.58 -14.78
N ARG A 159 -8.78 18.17 -15.94
CA ARG A 159 -8.78 19.62 -16.11
C ARG A 159 -10.19 20.15 -15.91
N GLN A 160 -10.30 21.37 -15.41
CA GLN A 160 -11.58 22.08 -15.44
C GLN A 160 -11.90 22.48 -16.90
N ALA A 161 -13.16 22.66 -17.28
CA ALA A 161 -13.51 22.93 -18.68
C ALA A 161 -12.85 24.19 -19.24
N PHE A 162 -12.74 25.27 -18.46
CA PHE A 162 -12.02 26.47 -18.89
C PHE A 162 -10.51 26.20 -19.10
N GLN A 163 -9.90 25.26 -18.36
CA GLN A 163 -8.51 24.87 -18.56
C GLN A 163 -8.34 24.01 -19.81
N GLN A 164 -9.34 23.18 -20.13
CA GLN A 164 -9.37 22.46 -21.39
C GLN A 164 -9.54 23.41 -22.57
N PHE A 165 -10.40 24.43 -22.44
CA PHE A 165 -10.53 25.52 -23.41
C PHE A 165 -9.21 26.26 -23.60
N MET A 166 -8.52 26.60 -22.51
CA MET A 166 -7.17 27.15 -22.58
C MET A 166 -6.24 26.23 -23.37
N HIS A 167 -6.24 24.94 -23.13
CA HIS A 167 -5.34 24.03 -23.83
C HIS A 167 -5.64 23.89 -25.33
N GLU A 168 -6.92 23.93 -25.74
CA GLU A 168 -7.34 23.74 -27.13
C GLU A 168 -7.26 25.03 -27.96
N SER A 169 -7.60 26.18 -27.36
CA SER A 169 -7.77 27.47 -28.07
C SER A 169 -6.83 28.57 -27.58
N TYR A 170 -5.72 28.25 -26.89
CA TYR A 170 -4.83 29.29 -26.36
C TYR A 170 -4.30 30.21 -27.47
N GLU A 171 -3.69 29.63 -28.50
CA GLU A 171 -2.98 30.40 -29.53
C GLU A 171 -3.93 31.17 -30.46
N SER A 172 -5.11 30.59 -30.75
CA SER A 172 -6.08 31.16 -31.68
C SER A 172 -6.96 32.25 -31.07
N GLU A 173 -7.56 31.99 -29.91
CA GLU A 173 -8.63 32.83 -29.35
C GLU A 173 -8.18 33.60 -28.11
N ILE A 174 -7.43 32.95 -27.21
CA ILE A 174 -7.18 33.51 -25.87
C ILE A 174 -5.95 34.41 -25.86
N ALA A 175 -4.85 34.00 -26.49
CA ALA A 175 -3.59 34.74 -26.55
C ALA A 175 -3.74 36.18 -27.09
N PRO A 176 -4.44 36.44 -28.22
CA PRO A 176 -4.61 37.81 -28.70
C PRO A 176 -5.42 38.67 -27.73
N VAL A 177 -6.48 38.13 -27.12
CA VAL A 177 -7.31 38.85 -26.14
C VAL A 177 -6.53 39.14 -24.87
N VAL A 178 -5.74 38.17 -24.38
CA VAL A 178 -4.84 38.34 -23.24
C VAL A 178 -3.83 39.44 -23.52
N GLN A 179 -3.16 39.42 -24.68
CA GLN A 179 -2.16 40.44 -25.01
C GLN A 179 -2.79 41.83 -25.15
N ALA A 180 -3.97 41.93 -25.77
CA ALA A 180 -4.69 43.19 -25.88
C ALA A 180 -5.12 43.73 -24.51
N ARG A 181 -5.73 42.90 -23.65
CA ARG A 181 -6.13 43.29 -22.29
C ARG A 181 -4.93 43.61 -21.40
N TRP A 182 -3.81 42.89 -21.55
CA TRP A 182 -2.59 43.15 -20.80
C TRP A 182 -2.00 44.52 -21.15
N LYS A 183 -1.82 44.82 -22.45
CA LYS A 183 -1.33 46.12 -22.93
C LYS A 183 -2.23 47.28 -22.48
N ALA A 184 -3.56 47.09 -22.50
CA ALA A 184 -4.50 48.09 -21.98
C ALA A 184 -4.37 48.29 -20.46
N SER A 185 -4.06 47.23 -19.70
CA SER A 185 -3.83 47.34 -18.25
C SER A 185 -2.52 48.06 -17.92
N GLU A 186 -1.45 47.84 -18.70
CA GLU A 186 -0.17 48.57 -18.56
C GLU A 186 -0.36 50.07 -18.83
N GLN A 187 -1.13 50.42 -19.85
CA GLN A 187 -1.44 51.82 -20.18
C GLN A 187 -2.27 52.53 -19.09
N SER A 188 -3.19 51.81 -18.44
CA SER A 188 -4.10 52.41 -17.45
C SER A 188 -3.53 52.47 -16.03
N SER A 189 -2.67 51.51 -15.66
CA SER A 189 -2.03 51.49 -14.34
C SER A 189 -0.89 52.51 -14.20
N GLY A 190 -0.31 52.99 -15.30
CA GLY A 190 0.78 53.98 -15.30
C GLY A 190 2.09 53.47 -14.70
N GLU A 191 2.11 52.23 -14.20
CA GLU A 191 3.28 51.58 -13.63
C GLU A 191 3.90 50.72 -14.74
N LEU A 192 5.13 51.06 -15.12
CA LEU A 192 5.96 50.27 -16.03
C LEU A 192 6.27 48.93 -15.34
N SER A 193 5.33 47.99 -15.43
CA SER A 193 5.52 46.62 -14.95
C SER A 193 6.77 46.06 -15.62
N SER A 194 7.83 45.87 -14.84
CA SER A 194 9.11 45.28 -15.27
C SER A 194 8.98 43.81 -15.70
N LYS A 195 7.77 43.23 -15.66
CA LYS A 195 7.51 41.84 -16.02
C LYS A 195 7.43 41.68 -17.54
N LYS A 196 8.15 40.68 -18.07
CA LYS A 196 8.24 40.35 -19.50
C LYS A 196 6.92 39.82 -20.14
N GLY A 197 5.77 39.92 -19.48
CA GLY A 197 4.49 39.50 -20.04
C GLY A 197 3.39 39.22 -19.00
N PRO A 198 2.19 38.81 -19.48
CA PRO A 198 1.02 38.56 -18.64
C PRO A 198 1.25 37.37 -17.71
N ASP A 199 0.91 37.55 -16.43
CA ASP A 199 1.05 36.50 -15.43
C ASP A 199 0.03 35.35 -15.64
N ALA A 200 0.28 34.21 -14.99
CA ALA A 200 -0.62 33.06 -15.07
C ALA A 200 -2.04 33.34 -14.53
N PRO A 201 -2.22 34.05 -13.39
CA PRO A 201 -3.55 34.43 -12.90
C PRO A 201 -4.35 35.30 -13.87
N PHE A 202 -3.72 36.30 -14.52
CA PHE A 202 -4.36 37.17 -15.50
C PHE A 202 -4.84 36.38 -16.71
N ARG A 203 -3.99 35.49 -17.24
CA ARG A 203 -4.36 34.57 -18.34
C ARG A 203 -5.55 33.69 -17.97
N ALA A 204 -5.54 33.10 -16.77
CA ALA A 204 -6.65 32.28 -16.30
C ALA A 204 -7.94 33.10 -16.12
N LYS A 205 -7.85 34.36 -15.66
CA LYS A 205 -9.02 35.25 -15.53
C LYS A 205 -9.65 35.54 -16.89
N VAL A 206 -8.86 35.99 -17.87
CA VAL A 206 -9.33 36.28 -19.23
C VAL A 206 -9.94 35.03 -19.87
N ALA A 207 -9.29 33.87 -19.71
CA ALA A 207 -9.81 32.61 -20.25
C ALA A 207 -11.15 32.19 -19.61
N ARG A 208 -11.37 32.43 -18.32
CA ARG A 208 -12.66 32.15 -17.66
C ARG A 208 -13.77 33.06 -18.17
N GLU A 209 -13.47 34.34 -18.41
CA GLU A 209 -14.42 35.30 -18.97
C GLU A 209 -14.83 34.89 -20.39
N LEU A 210 -13.85 34.59 -21.25
CA LEU A 210 -14.12 34.09 -22.61
C LEU A 210 -14.87 32.75 -22.59
N PHE A 211 -14.52 31.85 -21.66
CA PHE A 211 -15.23 30.58 -21.51
C PHE A 211 -16.69 30.77 -21.08
N ALA A 212 -16.98 31.75 -20.23
CA ALA A 212 -18.35 32.05 -19.80
C ALA A 212 -19.22 32.67 -20.92
N GLU A 213 -18.60 33.32 -21.91
CA GLU A 213 -19.26 33.86 -23.09
C GLU A 213 -19.60 32.78 -24.15
N LEU A 214 -18.95 31.61 -24.07
CA LEU A 214 -19.25 30.49 -24.98
C LEU A 214 -20.68 29.96 -24.77
N PRO A 215 -21.37 29.50 -25.83
CA PRO A 215 -22.66 28.84 -25.69
C PRO A 215 -22.59 27.61 -24.78
N GLU A 216 -23.66 27.33 -24.03
CA GLU A 216 -23.72 26.23 -23.04
C GLU A 216 -23.33 24.87 -23.66
N GLY A 217 -23.78 24.58 -24.89
CA GLY A 217 -23.42 23.35 -25.60
C GLY A 217 -21.92 23.21 -25.88
N HIS A 218 -21.19 24.31 -26.09
CA HIS A 218 -19.73 24.29 -26.24
C HIS A 218 -19.03 24.07 -24.89
N GLN A 219 -19.54 24.69 -23.82
CA GLN A 219 -19.01 24.51 -22.46
C GLN A 219 -19.15 23.05 -22.00
N ASP A 220 -20.32 22.44 -22.24
CA ASP A 220 -20.56 21.02 -21.95
C ASP A 220 -19.65 20.09 -22.76
N GLY A 221 -19.45 20.40 -24.05
CA GLY A 221 -18.51 19.66 -24.89
C GLY A 221 -17.08 19.68 -24.35
N LEU A 222 -16.61 20.83 -23.86
CA LEU A 222 -15.31 20.99 -23.21
C LEU A 222 -15.23 20.24 -21.88
N HIS A 223 -16.30 20.27 -21.07
CA HIS A 223 -16.40 19.47 -19.85
C HIS A 223 -16.27 17.97 -20.14
N GLN A 224 -16.93 17.49 -21.19
CA GLN A 224 -16.88 16.08 -21.57
C GLN A 224 -15.49 15.70 -22.08
N ARG A 225 -14.89 16.49 -22.98
CA ARG A 225 -13.51 16.26 -23.46
C ARG A 225 -12.48 16.25 -22.33
N ALA A 226 -12.62 17.14 -21.35
CA ALA A 226 -11.73 17.15 -20.19
C ALA A 226 -11.85 15.89 -19.32
N LYS A 227 -13.07 15.34 -19.19
CA LYS A 227 -13.30 14.05 -18.49
C LYS A 227 -12.74 12.88 -19.29
N ASP A 228 -12.99 12.85 -20.59
CA ASP A 228 -12.55 11.77 -21.47
C ASP A 228 -11.02 11.72 -21.53
N ALA A 229 -10.35 12.86 -21.71
CA ALA A 229 -8.89 12.95 -21.68
C ALA A 229 -8.29 12.48 -20.34
N ALA A 230 -8.93 12.83 -19.21
CA ALA A 230 -8.50 12.37 -17.90
C ALA A 230 -8.72 10.86 -17.72
N GLN A 231 -9.79 10.31 -18.29
CA GLN A 231 -10.06 8.88 -18.27
C GLN A 231 -9.05 8.12 -19.15
N THR A 232 -8.77 8.60 -20.36
CA THR A 232 -7.72 8.06 -21.23
C THR A 232 -6.36 8.05 -20.53
N ALA A 233 -5.96 9.16 -19.88
CA ALA A 233 -4.70 9.20 -19.14
C ALA A 233 -4.65 8.22 -17.96
N ARG A 234 -5.79 7.98 -17.29
CA ARG A 234 -5.89 6.97 -16.22
C ARG A 234 -5.81 5.55 -16.76
N ASP A 235 -6.43 5.30 -17.92
CA ASP A 235 -6.42 3.99 -18.57
C ASP A 235 -5.02 3.68 -19.12
N GLU A 236 -4.34 4.67 -19.72
CA GLU A 236 -2.93 4.61 -20.11
C GLU A 236 -2.02 4.35 -18.91
N TYR A 237 -2.20 5.08 -17.81
CA TYR A 237 -1.46 4.84 -16.56
C TYR A 237 -1.69 3.42 -16.03
N THR A 238 -2.94 2.95 -16.03
CA THR A 238 -3.28 1.60 -15.56
C THR A 238 -2.68 0.53 -16.47
N ASN A 239 -2.64 0.77 -17.78
CA ASN A 239 -2.00 -0.13 -18.75
C ASN A 239 -0.47 -0.09 -18.64
N ALA A 240 0.13 1.07 -18.41
CA ALA A 240 1.55 1.22 -18.13
C ALA A 240 1.94 0.47 -16.85
N MET A 241 1.14 0.57 -15.78
CA MET A 241 1.36 -0.21 -14.54
C MET A 241 1.30 -1.72 -14.76
N LYS A 242 0.49 -2.19 -15.71
CA LYS A 242 0.44 -3.63 -16.08
C LYS A 242 1.61 -4.07 -16.95
N ARG A 243 2.13 -3.18 -17.81
CA ARG A 243 3.24 -3.47 -18.73
C ARG A 243 4.62 -3.20 -18.13
N GLY A 244 4.69 -2.40 -17.07
CA GLY A 244 5.93 -1.85 -16.52
C GLY A 244 6.82 -2.82 -15.74
N HIS A 245 6.59 -4.15 -15.80
CA HIS A 245 7.41 -5.10 -15.04
C HIS A 245 8.90 -5.04 -15.43
N SER A 246 9.23 -4.87 -16.72
CA SER A 246 10.63 -4.70 -17.16
C SER A 246 11.24 -3.41 -16.62
N ASN A 247 10.54 -2.29 -16.79
CA ASN A 247 11.02 -0.98 -16.30
C ASN A 247 11.22 -0.97 -14.78
N CYS A 248 10.36 -1.68 -14.03
CA CYS A 248 10.52 -1.86 -12.59
C CYS A 248 11.80 -2.63 -12.24
N ILE A 249 12.17 -3.64 -13.03
CA ILE A 249 13.40 -4.42 -12.82
C ILE A 249 14.63 -3.53 -13.05
N ASP A 250 14.63 -2.75 -14.12
CA ASP A 250 15.76 -1.86 -14.45
C ASP A 250 15.94 -0.74 -13.41
N ALA A 251 14.82 -0.18 -12.95
CA ALA A 251 14.82 0.86 -11.93
C ALA A 251 15.05 0.33 -10.49
N LEU A 252 15.02 -0.99 -10.29
CA LEU A 252 15.17 -1.61 -8.97
C LEU A 252 16.54 -1.30 -8.38
N GLY A 253 17.60 -1.30 -9.19
CA GLY A 253 18.96 -1.05 -8.74
C GLY A 253 19.12 0.32 -8.05
N PRO A 254 18.91 1.43 -8.77
CA PRO A 254 18.97 2.79 -8.23
C PRO A 254 17.99 3.05 -7.08
N PHE A 255 16.82 2.40 -7.10
CA PHE A 255 15.86 2.51 -6.00
C PHE A 255 16.41 1.93 -4.71
N VAL A 256 16.80 0.65 -4.75
CA VAL A 256 17.20 -0.12 -3.58
C VAL A 256 18.49 0.46 -3.01
N SER A 257 19.41 0.93 -3.85
CA SER A 257 20.66 1.57 -3.40
C SER A 257 20.40 2.75 -2.46
N THR A 258 19.33 3.54 -2.70
CA THR A 258 18.96 4.67 -1.84
C THR A 258 18.58 4.21 -0.43
N PHE A 259 17.88 3.07 -0.29
CA PHE A 259 17.53 2.50 1.01
C PHE A 259 18.73 1.89 1.71
N LEU A 260 19.54 1.13 0.97
CA LEU A 260 20.74 0.51 1.50
C LEU A 260 21.73 1.56 2.01
N HIS A 261 21.85 2.68 1.30
CA HIS A 261 22.62 3.84 1.73
C HIS A 261 22.06 4.43 3.03
N GLY A 262 20.76 4.73 3.09
CA GLY A 262 20.14 5.24 4.32
C GLY A 262 20.32 4.29 5.52
N ILE A 263 20.14 2.98 5.32
CA ILE A 263 20.39 1.98 6.38
C ILE A 263 21.83 2.06 6.85
N SER A 264 22.80 2.13 5.94
CA SER A 264 24.22 2.22 6.27
C SER A 264 24.53 3.50 7.04
N ASP A 265 24.01 4.65 6.60
CA ASP A 265 24.27 5.94 7.24
C ASP A 265 23.72 6.01 8.67
N TYR A 266 22.49 5.51 8.89
CA TYR A 266 21.84 5.60 10.20
C TYR A 266 22.27 4.49 11.17
N THR A 267 22.69 3.33 10.68
CA THR A 267 23.00 2.16 11.55
C THR A 267 24.48 1.80 11.58
N GLY A 268 25.28 2.29 10.63
CA GLY A 268 26.66 1.86 10.41
C GLY A 268 26.80 0.44 9.86
N LEU A 269 25.69 -0.24 9.54
CA LEU A 269 25.70 -1.62 9.03
C LEU A 269 25.98 -1.64 7.53
N GLN A 270 26.81 -2.60 7.11
CA GLN A 270 26.97 -2.95 5.70
C GLN A 270 25.70 -3.67 5.23
N SER A 271 25.13 -3.21 4.12
CA SER A 271 23.84 -3.70 3.65
C SER A 271 23.91 -4.13 2.18
N PHE A 272 23.23 -5.23 1.86
CA PHE A 272 23.09 -5.69 0.49
C PHE A 272 21.73 -6.35 0.32
N ALA A 273 21.24 -6.35 -0.92
CA ALA A 273 20.00 -6.99 -1.31
C ALA A 273 20.24 -7.87 -2.54
N VAL A 274 19.63 -9.05 -2.55
CA VAL A 274 19.61 -9.97 -3.69
C VAL A 274 18.16 -10.19 -4.09
N PHE A 275 17.88 -10.00 -5.36
CA PHE A 275 16.59 -10.23 -5.99
C PHE A 275 16.77 -11.32 -7.04
N GLY A 276 15.72 -12.07 -7.34
CA GLY A 276 15.76 -12.97 -8.47
C GLY A 276 14.39 -13.46 -8.87
N GLY A 277 14.33 -13.96 -10.10
CA GLY A 277 13.10 -14.38 -10.75
C GLY A 277 13.31 -14.52 -12.26
N PRO A 278 12.25 -14.89 -13.00
CA PRO A 278 12.29 -14.94 -14.46
C PRO A 278 12.49 -13.52 -15.02
N MET A 279 13.57 -13.30 -15.77
CA MET A 279 13.85 -12.00 -16.39
C MET A 279 13.46 -12.01 -17.87
N PRO A 280 12.58 -11.09 -18.32
CA PRO A 280 12.13 -11.07 -19.70
C PRO A 280 13.25 -10.89 -20.73
N GLU A 281 14.26 -10.07 -20.41
CA GLU A 281 15.38 -9.74 -21.30
C GLU A 281 16.31 -10.93 -21.58
N TYR A 282 16.39 -11.87 -20.62
CA TYR A 282 17.29 -13.03 -20.69
C TYR A 282 16.53 -14.30 -21.09
N GLY A 283 15.56 -14.18 -22.00
CA GLY A 283 14.84 -15.34 -22.51
C GLY A 283 14.07 -16.11 -21.44
N ARG A 284 13.62 -15.42 -20.39
CA ARG A 284 12.81 -16.00 -19.29
C ARG A 284 13.59 -16.91 -18.33
N GLU A 285 14.92 -16.90 -18.41
CA GLU A 285 15.74 -17.62 -17.46
C GLU A 285 15.63 -17.02 -16.05
N ILE A 286 15.70 -17.88 -15.04
CA ILE A 286 15.80 -17.44 -13.65
C ILE A 286 17.19 -16.80 -13.47
N ARG A 287 17.18 -15.51 -13.19
CA ARG A 287 18.38 -14.70 -12.98
C ARG A 287 18.30 -14.00 -11.64
N THR A 288 19.44 -13.51 -11.17
CA THR A 288 19.59 -12.82 -9.89
C THR A 288 20.21 -11.45 -10.13
N LEU A 289 19.59 -10.41 -9.57
CA LEU A 289 20.15 -9.06 -9.45
C LEU A 289 20.61 -8.85 -8.01
N HIS A 290 21.67 -8.07 -7.82
CA HIS A 290 22.10 -7.71 -6.49
C HIS A 290 22.54 -6.25 -6.46
N VAL A 291 22.29 -5.62 -5.31
CA VAL A 291 22.73 -4.26 -5.00
C VAL A 291 23.43 -4.33 -3.66
N ALA A 292 24.67 -3.88 -3.59
CA ALA A 292 25.44 -3.84 -2.35
C ALA A 292 25.82 -2.39 -2.04
N HIS A 293 25.76 -2.03 -0.76
CA HIS A 293 26.22 -0.74 -0.28
C HIS A 293 27.27 -0.92 0.81
N GLY A 294 28.35 -0.17 0.66
CA GLY A 294 29.48 -0.13 1.57
C GLY A 294 30.67 -1.02 1.16
N PHE A 295 31.77 -0.83 1.88
CA PHE A 295 33.08 -1.39 1.57
C PHE A 295 33.70 -2.01 2.81
N ASN A 296 34.54 -3.03 2.62
CA ASN A 296 35.36 -3.57 3.69
C ASN A 296 36.52 -2.62 4.07
N ARG A 297 37.26 -2.97 5.12
CA ARG A 297 38.41 -2.17 5.62
C ARG A 297 39.77 -2.63 5.06
N SER A 298 39.81 -3.32 3.92
CA SER A 298 41.09 -3.71 3.30
C SER A 298 41.83 -2.49 2.74
N ALA A 299 43.13 -2.64 2.50
CA ALA A 299 43.97 -1.58 1.92
C ALA A 299 43.41 -1.04 0.59
N VAL A 300 42.78 -1.92 -0.19
CA VAL A 300 41.92 -1.55 -1.33
C VAL A 300 40.48 -1.85 -0.92
N PRO A 301 39.66 -0.84 -0.58
CA PRO A 301 38.27 -1.07 -0.20
C PRO A 301 37.50 -1.73 -1.35
N CYS A 302 36.82 -2.83 -1.06
CA CYS A 302 35.99 -3.52 -2.04
C CYS A 302 34.63 -3.87 -1.45
N SER A 303 33.62 -3.88 -2.32
CA SER A 303 32.26 -4.25 -1.94
C SER A 303 32.18 -5.75 -1.64
N PHE A 304 31.17 -6.17 -0.87
CA PHE A 304 30.98 -7.58 -0.51
C PHE A 304 30.98 -8.55 -1.72
N PRO A 305 30.28 -8.26 -2.84
CA PRO A 305 30.34 -9.11 -4.04
C PRO A 305 31.72 -9.17 -4.68
N GLN A 306 32.52 -8.10 -4.61
CA GLN A 306 33.85 -8.04 -5.20
C GLN A 306 34.90 -8.73 -4.34
N TRP A 307 34.77 -8.62 -3.01
CA TRP A 307 35.74 -9.16 -2.05
C TRP A 307 35.98 -10.67 -2.24
N ALA A 308 34.94 -11.43 -2.57
CA ALA A 308 35.03 -12.86 -2.83
C ALA A 308 34.16 -13.28 -4.03
N LYS A 309 34.42 -12.72 -5.21
CA LYS A 309 33.60 -12.87 -6.43
C LYS A 309 33.14 -14.32 -6.71
N THR A 310 34.06 -15.28 -6.67
CA THR A 310 33.75 -16.70 -6.95
C THR A 310 32.80 -17.30 -5.90
N ARG A 311 33.06 -17.04 -4.62
CA ARG A 311 32.21 -17.51 -3.52
C ARG A 311 30.87 -16.81 -3.53
N PHE A 312 30.83 -15.51 -3.77
CA PHE A 312 29.57 -14.77 -3.88
C PHE A 312 28.70 -15.32 -5.02
N SER A 313 29.30 -15.61 -6.18
CA SER A 313 28.56 -16.20 -7.31
C SER A 313 27.98 -17.58 -6.95
N HIS A 314 28.78 -18.48 -6.38
CA HIS A 314 28.33 -19.85 -6.12
C HIS A 314 27.51 -19.98 -4.82
N ASP A 315 28.06 -19.50 -3.71
CA ASP A 315 27.47 -19.71 -2.38
C ASP A 315 26.22 -18.84 -2.15
N VAL A 316 26.12 -17.68 -2.84
CA VAL A 316 25.00 -16.74 -2.66
C VAL A 316 24.07 -16.73 -3.87
N LEU A 317 24.59 -16.41 -5.07
CA LEU A 317 23.73 -16.23 -6.24
C LEU A 317 23.19 -17.57 -6.76
N ASP A 318 24.01 -18.61 -6.90
CA ASP A 318 23.55 -19.91 -7.38
C ASP A 318 22.65 -20.61 -6.35
N PHE A 319 22.98 -20.52 -5.06
CA PHE A 319 22.08 -20.98 -3.99
C PHE A 319 20.69 -20.30 -4.05
N MET A 320 20.66 -18.99 -4.28
CA MET A 320 19.40 -18.26 -4.48
C MET A 320 18.66 -18.71 -5.74
N LYS A 321 19.36 -18.95 -6.86
CA LYS A 321 18.74 -19.51 -8.09
C LYS A 321 18.11 -20.88 -7.84
N ASP A 322 18.77 -21.75 -7.08
CA ASP A 322 18.23 -23.07 -6.74
C ASP A 322 16.95 -22.97 -5.92
N TYR A 323 16.92 -22.06 -4.94
CA TYR A 323 15.68 -21.74 -4.23
C TYR A 323 14.60 -21.22 -5.19
N LEU A 324 14.93 -20.28 -6.08
CA LEU A 324 13.97 -19.69 -7.03
C LEU A 324 13.39 -20.73 -8.00
N ARG A 325 14.15 -21.76 -8.38
CA ARG A 325 13.62 -22.89 -9.17
C ARG A 325 12.51 -23.67 -8.46
N THR A 326 12.46 -23.61 -7.13
CA THR A 326 11.35 -24.19 -6.35
C THR A 326 10.16 -23.24 -6.21
N ALA A 327 10.40 -21.93 -6.39
CA ALA A 327 9.40 -20.88 -6.24
C ALA A 327 8.63 -20.59 -7.54
N TYR A 328 9.23 -20.84 -8.71
CA TYR A 328 8.63 -20.57 -10.02
C TYR A 328 8.44 -21.84 -10.83
N THR A 329 7.23 -22.03 -11.33
CA THR A 329 6.92 -23.10 -12.28
C THR A 329 7.41 -22.75 -13.69
N PRO A 330 7.68 -23.76 -14.55
CA PRO A 330 8.01 -23.50 -15.95
C PRO A 330 6.95 -22.67 -16.69
N SER A 331 5.66 -22.86 -16.36
CA SER A 331 4.55 -22.09 -16.95
C SER A 331 4.66 -20.60 -16.58
N GLU A 332 4.93 -20.28 -15.32
CA GLU A 332 5.10 -18.89 -14.87
C GLU A 332 6.33 -18.25 -15.52
N CYS A 333 7.43 -18.98 -15.68
CA CYS A 333 8.58 -18.50 -16.45
C CYS A 333 8.17 -18.21 -17.91
N THR A 334 7.32 -19.04 -18.52
CA THR A 334 6.83 -18.77 -19.88
C THR A 334 5.88 -17.58 -19.98
N GLU A 335 5.05 -17.35 -18.96
CA GLU A 335 4.11 -16.21 -18.91
C GLU A 335 4.81 -14.89 -18.58
N ALA A 336 5.89 -14.93 -17.80
CA ALA A 336 6.70 -13.75 -17.43
C ALA A 336 7.44 -13.13 -18.63
N ALA A 337 7.40 -13.80 -19.77
CA ALA A 337 8.01 -13.31 -20.97
C ALA A 337 7.31 -12.10 -21.55
N LEU A 338 8.10 -11.12 -21.99
CA LEU A 338 7.61 -10.20 -22.98
C LEU A 338 7.22 -11.01 -24.22
N ALA A 339 6.03 -10.74 -24.76
CA ALA A 339 5.68 -11.20 -26.09
C ALA A 339 6.74 -10.63 -27.02
N VAL A 340 7.67 -11.48 -27.44
CA VAL A 340 8.61 -11.13 -28.50
C VAL A 340 7.71 -10.77 -29.69
N PRO A 341 7.82 -9.56 -30.26
CA PRO A 341 7.05 -9.24 -31.45
C PRO A 341 7.34 -10.33 -32.48
N ASP A 342 6.33 -11.13 -32.83
CA ASP A 342 6.46 -12.23 -33.79
C ASP A 342 6.72 -11.63 -35.17
N GLY A 343 7.99 -11.35 -35.44
CA GLY A 343 8.43 -10.66 -36.65
C GLY A 343 9.96 -10.68 -36.75
N PRO A 344 10.53 -11.46 -37.69
CA PRO A 344 11.99 -11.45 -37.95
C PRO A 344 12.52 -10.06 -38.33
N ASP A 345 11.64 -9.10 -38.67
CA ASP A 345 11.99 -7.72 -39.02
C ASP A 345 11.94 -6.71 -37.86
N ALA A 346 11.38 -7.05 -36.69
CA ALA A 346 11.20 -6.08 -35.60
C ALA A 346 12.54 -5.64 -34.95
N LEU A 347 13.58 -6.48 -35.05
CA LEU A 347 14.95 -6.19 -34.58
C LEU A 347 15.92 -5.82 -35.70
N ALA A 348 15.59 -6.10 -36.97
CA ALA A 348 16.49 -5.82 -38.10
C ALA A 348 16.69 -4.32 -38.37
N GLY A 349 15.73 -3.48 -37.93
CA GLY A 349 15.81 -2.01 -38.03
C GLY A 349 16.47 -1.31 -36.84
N ALA A 350 16.57 -1.96 -35.67
CA ALA A 350 17.16 -1.38 -34.47
C ALA A 350 18.68 -1.62 -34.44
N LYS A 351 19.40 -1.08 -35.42
CA LYS A 351 20.85 -0.92 -35.28
C LYS A 351 21.07 0.11 -34.18
N TYR A 352 21.39 -0.36 -32.98
CA TYR A 352 22.01 0.47 -31.95
C TYR A 352 23.41 0.87 -32.46
N THR A 353 23.46 1.84 -33.38
CA THR A 353 24.70 2.58 -33.65
C THR A 353 24.97 3.38 -32.39
N LEU A 354 25.90 2.90 -31.57
CA LEU A 354 26.58 3.77 -30.62
C LEU A 354 27.04 4.99 -31.43
N PRO A 355 26.68 6.22 -31.05
CA PRO A 355 27.20 7.41 -31.70
C PRO A 355 28.72 7.28 -31.78
N PRO A 356 29.36 7.43 -32.96
CA PRO A 356 30.81 7.31 -33.10
C PRO A 356 31.61 8.33 -32.28
N ASP A 357 30.93 9.22 -31.55
CA ASP A 357 31.46 10.42 -30.93
C ASP A 357 30.97 10.57 -29.48
N LEU A 358 30.94 9.47 -28.73
CA LEU A 358 31.10 9.58 -27.27
C LEU A 358 32.60 9.64 -27.00
N GLY A 359 33.17 10.81 -27.27
CA GLY A 359 34.53 11.17 -26.91
C GLY A 359 34.73 10.97 -25.42
N PHE A 360 35.26 9.80 -25.06
CA PHE A 360 36.08 9.66 -23.87
C PHE A 360 37.32 10.51 -24.10
N SER A 361 37.17 11.81 -23.90
CA SER A 361 38.29 12.71 -23.68
C SER A 361 39.05 12.11 -22.51
N ASN A 362 40.23 11.58 -22.79
CA ASN A 362 41.26 11.45 -21.76
C ASN A 362 41.47 12.87 -21.24
N GLY A 363 40.77 13.19 -20.16
CA GLY A 363 41.03 14.39 -19.40
C GLY A 363 42.39 14.18 -18.77
N ASP A 364 43.40 14.76 -19.39
CA ASP A 364 44.65 15.08 -18.72
C ASP A 364 44.29 15.93 -17.49
N ASP A 365 44.56 15.36 -16.32
CA ASP A 365 44.63 16.04 -15.04
C ASP A 365 45.73 17.09 -15.13
N ASP A 366 45.37 18.33 -15.48
CA ASP A 366 46.19 19.48 -15.19
C ASP A 366 45.62 20.20 -13.96
N ASP A 367 46.48 20.22 -12.95
CA ASP A 367 46.43 21.02 -11.74
C ASP A 367 45.86 22.43 -11.98
N ASP A 368 44.88 22.83 -11.17
CA ASP A 368 44.89 24.23 -10.74
C ASP A 368 44.40 24.43 -9.31
N LYS A 369 45.30 25.05 -8.54
CA LYS A 369 45.12 25.50 -7.17
C LYS A 369 44.61 26.94 -7.20
N SER A 370 43.51 27.21 -6.50
CA SER A 370 43.24 28.54 -5.91
C SER A 370 41.99 28.41 -5.02
N SER A 371 42.11 28.28 -3.71
CA SER A 371 42.18 29.37 -2.72
C SER A 371 41.16 30.50 -2.94
N GLY A 372 40.17 30.58 -2.05
CA GLY A 372 39.25 31.71 -1.99
C GLY A 372 38.19 31.49 -0.94
N SER A 373 38.51 31.83 0.31
CA SER A 373 37.54 32.15 1.34
C SER A 373 36.61 33.27 0.85
N ASP A 374 35.37 33.28 1.30
CA ASP A 374 34.88 34.39 2.13
C ASP A 374 33.51 34.08 2.75
N ASP A 375 33.46 34.37 4.04
CA ASP A 375 32.31 34.55 4.91
C ASP A 375 31.27 35.50 4.30
N ALA A 376 29.99 35.15 4.44
CA ALA A 376 28.94 36.14 4.69
C ALA A 376 27.72 35.50 5.37
N SER A 377 27.58 35.85 6.64
CA SER A 377 26.40 35.78 7.49
C SER A 377 25.14 36.40 6.89
N GLY A 378 23.98 35.84 7.24
CA GLY A 378 22.68 36.52 7.18
C GLY A 378 21.56 35.52 7.45
N SER A 379 21.03 35.39 8.65
CA SER A 379 20.17 36.32 9.41
C SER A 379 18.74 35.79 9.44
N ASP A 380 18.20 35.82 10.65
CA ASP A 380 16.88 35.42 11.14
C ASP A 380 15.66 35.81 10.29
N GLY A 381 14.59 35.04 10.44
CA GLY A 381 13.24 35.40 9.96
C GLY A 381 12.31 34.18 9.95
N ASP A 382 11.84 33.71 11.10
CA ASP A 382 10.63 34.16 11.79
C ASP A 382 9.45 33.20 11.56
N THR A 383 9.11 32.54 12.66
CA THR A 383 7.99 31.65 12.89
C THR A 383 6.70 32.45 13.02
N SER A 384 5.81 32.33 12.04
CA SER A 384 4.41 32.71 12.21
C SER A 384 3.51 31.49 12.07
N GLU A 385 3.22 30.87 13.20
CA GLU A 385 2.07 30.00 13.40
C GLU A 385 0.80 30.85 13.27
N SER A 386 -0.03 30.56 12.27
CA SER A 386 -1.42 31.04 12.23
C SER A 386 -2.34 29.86 11.96
N GLU A 387 -3.03 29.44 13.01
CA GLU A 387 -4.07 28.43 13.03
C GLU A 387 -5.20 28.81 12.06
N MET A 388 -5.30 28.10 10.93
CA MET A 388 -6.52 28.07 10.11
C MET A 388 -7.39 26.89 10.57
N GLU A 389 -8.20 27.15 11.59
CA GLU A 389 -9.34 26.33 11.96
C GLU A 389 -10.54 26.69 11.04
N SER A 390 -10.61 26.11 9.84
CA SER A 390 -11.88 26.04 9.08
C SER A 390 -11.82 25.00 7.97
N GLY A 391 -12.85 24.13 7.89
CA GLY A 391 -13.08 23.31 6.70
C GLY A 391 -13.15 21.79 6.90
N MET A 392 -13.97 21.32 7.84
CA MET A 392 -14.34 19.90 7.90
C MET A 392 -15.86 19.70 8.04
N GLU A 393 -16.63 20.38 7.18
CA GLU A 393 -18.07 20.14 7.01
C GLU A 393 -18.41 20.06 5.51
N ASP A 394 -18.16 18.91 4.84
CA ASP A 394 -18.92 18.60 3.62
C ASP A 394 -18.89 17.15 3.09
N VAL A 395 -18.38 16.16 3.85
CA VAL A 395 -18.28 14.75 3.36
C VAL A 395 -19.36 13.82 3.95
N LEU A 396 -20.47 14.37 4.47
CA LEU A 396 -21.58 13.58 5.06
C LEU A 396 -22.88 13.57 4.24
N GLY A 397 -22.90 14.17 3.04
CA GLY A 397 -24.10 14.29 2.21
C GLY A 397 -24.53 13.02 1.44
N GLU A 398 -23.61 12.14 1.04
CA GLU A 398 -23.94 11.13 0.01
C GLU A 398 -24.36 9.74 0.49
N LYS A 399 -24.17 9.40 1.78
CA LYS A 399 -24.48 8.04 2.28
C LYS A 399 -25.95 7.78 2.63
N LYS A 400 -26.85 8.77 2.52
CA LYS A 400 -28.28 8.62 2.90
C LYS A 400 -29.24 8.24 1.76
N LYS A 401 -28.82 8.27 0.48
CA LYS A 401 -29.74 8.00 -0.64
C LYS A 401 -29.87 6.52 -1.04
N LYS A 402 -28.96 5.63 -0.62
CA LYS A 402 -28.97 4.19 -0.98
C LYS A 402 -29.78 3.26 -0.08
N ARG A 403 -30.37 3.74 1.02
CA ARG A 403 -31.14 2.90 1.97
C ARG A 403 -32.66 2.87 1.77
N LYS A 404 -33.22 3.65 0.83
CA LYS A 404 -34.67 3.68 0.57
C LYS A 404 -35.14 2.82 -0.63
N ALA A 405 -34.24 2.13 -1.32
CA ALA A 405 -34.58 1.32 -2.49
C ALA A 405 -34.68 -0.21 -2.20
N ALA A 406 -34.35 -0.66 -0.98
CA ALA A 406 -34.31 -2.09 -0.63
C ALA A 406 -35.50 -2.59 0.21
N GLU A 407 -36.54 -1.77 0.38
CA GLU A 407 -37.72 -2.08 1.22
C GLU A 407 -39.01 -2.08 0.39
N LYS A 408 -39.00 -2.79 -0.75
CA LYS A 408 -40.23 -2.99 -1.54
C LYS A 408 -40.32 -4.32 -2.30
N ASP A 409 -39.53 -5.33 -1.94
CA ASP A 409 -39.53 -6.63 -2.63
C ASP A 409 -39.64 -7.82 -1.67
N LYS A 410 -40.75 -7.85 -0.91
CA LYS A 410 -41.21 -9.03 -0.17
C LYS A 410 -42.69 -9.25 -0.45
N GLY A 411 -42.97 -9.90 -1.58
CA GLY A 411 -44.30 -10.41 -1.90
C GLY A 411 -44.22 -11.70 -2.70
N GLY A 412 -44.74 -12.80 -2.13
CA GLY A 412 -45.18 -13.96 -2.90
C GLY A 412 -44.26 -15.18 -2.90
N ARG A 413 -44.26 -15.97 -1.83
CA ARG A 413 -43.88 -17.39 -1.88
C ARG A 413 -45.16 -18.22 -1.90
N LYS A 414 -45.60 -18.63 -3.10
CA LYS A 414 -46.63 -19.66 -3.28
C LYS A 414 -45.96 -21.04 -3.37
N SER A 415 -46.54 -21.95 -2.61
CA SER A 415 -46.30 -23.39 -2.60
C SER A 415 -46.61 -24.04 -3.95
N SER A 416 -45.75 -24.95 -4.40
CA SER A 416 -46.19 -26.06 -5.25
C SER A 416 -45.47 -27.34 -4.82
N ALA A 417 -46.24 -28.22 -4.19
CA ALA A 417 -45.95 -29.63 -4.13
C ALA A 417 -46.12 -30.21 -5.55
N ASN A 418 -45.16 -31.00 -6.02
CA ASN A 418 -45.49 -32.19 -6.80
C ASN A 418 -44.30 -33.15 -6.79
N GLY A 419 -44.57 -34.40 -6.43
CA GLY A 419 -43.59 -35.46 -6.47
C GLY A 419 -43.37 -35.99 -7.88
N LYS A 420 -42.27 -36.72 -8.07
CA LYS A 420 -42.25 -37.89 -8.94
C LYS A 420 -41.04 -38.77 -8.62
N ALA A 421 -41.35 -40.02 -8.33
CA ALA A 421 -40.44 -41.13 -8.37
C ALA A 421 -39.88 -41.31 -9.79
N ASN A 422 -38.62 -41.70 -9.90
CA ASN A 422 -38.20 -42.80 -10.76
C ASN A 422 -36.78 -43.22 -10.43
N GLY A 423 -36.61 -44.52 -10.18
CA GLY A 423 -35.31 -45.14 -10.10
C GLY A 423 -34.67 -45.31 -11.47
N LYS A 424 -33.36 -45.52 -11.47
CA LYS A 424 -32.71 -46.42 -12.42
C LYS A 424 -31.35 -46.85 -11.87
N GLU A 425 -31.21 -48.16 -11.74
CA GLU A 425 -29.94 -48.87 -11.70
C GLU A 425 -29.04 -48.45 -12.87
N THR A 426 -27.73 -48.44 -12.65
CA THR A 426 -26.79 -49.24 -13.45
C THR A 426 -25.44 -49.34 -12.75
N ALA A 427 -24.84 -50.50 -12.93
CA ALA A 427 -23.69 -51.04 -12.23
C ALA A 427 -22.32 -50.59 -12.80
N ASN A 428 -21.29 -50.96 -12.04
CA ASN A 428 -19.93 -51.35 -12.45
C ASN A 428 -19.03 -50.33 -13.17
N THR A 429 -17.85 -50.07 -12.58
CA THR A 429 -16.58 -50.67 -13.05
C THR A 429 -15.37 -50.36 -12.15
N VAL A 430 -14.74 -51.44 -11.69
CA VAL A 430 -13.30 -51.76 -11.74
C VAL A 430 -12.28 -50.87 -11.00
N GLY A 431 -11.70 -51.47 -9.96
CA GLY A 431 -10.54 -50.97 -9.25
C GLY A 431 -9.21 -51.10 -10.02
N LYS A 432 -8.24 -50.27 -9.63
CA LYS A 432 -6.86 -50.34 -10.12
C LYS A 432 -5.90 -50.29 -8.92
N LYS A 433 -5.35 -51.45 -8.56
CA LYS A 433 -4.21 -51.62 -7.64
C LYS A 433 -2.97 -50.98 -8.27
N ARG A 434 -2.30 -50.09 -7.52
CA ARG A 434 -0.94 -49.62 -7.83
C ARG A 434 0.09 -50.46 -7.08
N LYS A 435 0.96 -51.13 -7.83
CA LYS A 435 2.23 -51.71 -7.34
C LYS A 435 3.22 -50.58 -7.05
N ARG A 436 3.98 -50.72 -5.95
CA ARG A 436 5.22 -49.97 -5.70
C ARG A 436 6.40 -50.70 -6.35
N PRO A 437 7.39 -49.99 -6.91
CA PRO A 437 8.66 -50.59 -7.30
C PRO A 437 9.63 -50.63 -6.12
N SER A 438 10.51 -51.63 -6.20
CA SER A 438 11.67 -51.90 -5.36
C SER A 438 12.76 -50.84 -5.49
#